data_AF-A0A4Y2E4N3-F1
#
_entry.id   AF-A0A4Y2E4N3-F1
#
_cell.length_a   1.000
_cell.length_b   1.000
_cell.length_c   1.000
_cell.angle_alpha   90.00
_cell.angle_beta   90.00
_cell.angle_gamma   90.00
#
_symmetry.space_group_name_H-M   'P 1'
#
loop_
_entity.id
_entity.type
_entity.pdbx_description
1 polymer ?
#
loop_
_entity_poly.entity_id
_entity_poly.type
_entity_poly.pdbx_seq_one_letter_code
_entity_poly.pdbx_strand_id
1 'polypeptide(L)'
;MAFLIKNRKVDLIRLAQELDESSYSSMPKIDLKYLIVNNKHYDEEVAKELLEVITAERLETEQQLKLENENKFKLEQEKLALEKMRLEGDEVSKLLLNLEDGEFNNYESLKKILLQEYEPSPKLYLENFRKAKRNHDETFTQFASRLTSMWLYYRKLRGVNDLNSIDQLIVADKMLQTLYSETAFHIEVLQGKYWYKPKDLGWGVL
;
A
#
# COMPACT_ATOMS: atom_id res chain seq x y z
N MET A 1 -3.67 39.45 -12.19
CA MET A 1 -3.64 39.11 -10.73
C MET A 1 -4.43 37.86 -10.26
N ALA A 2 -5.59 37.50 -10.83
CA ALA A 2 -6.42 36.38 -10.32
C ALA A 2 -5.75 34.99 -10.39
N PHE A 3 -4.77 34.81 -11.28
CA PHE A 3 -4.04 33.55 -11.45
C PHE A 3 -3.16 33.19 -10.24
N LEU A 4 -2.52 34.17 -9.58
CA LEU A 4 -1.71 33.93 -8.38
C LEU A 4 -2.56 33.40 -7.20
N ILE A 5 -3.88 33.63 -7.21
CA ILE A 5 -4.79 33.13 -6.18
C ILE A 5 -4.97 31.61 -6.30
N LYS A 6 -5.05 31.10 -7.53
CA LYS A 6 -5.36 29.70 -7.84
C LYS A 6 -4.19 28.74 -7.61
N ASN A 7 -2.95 29.24 -7.68
CA ASN A 7 -1.75 28.39 -7.67
C ASN A 7 -1.27 28.02 -6.27
N ARG A 8 -0.49 26.93 -6.14
CA ARG A 8 -0.06 26.46 -4.81
C ARG A 8 0.98 27.41 -4.23
N LYS A 9 1.05 27.44 -2.90
CA LYS A 9 2.02 28.26 -2.16
C LYS A 9 3.47 27.97 -2.59
N VAL A 10 3.79 26.70 -2.83
CA VAL A 10 5.12 26.25 -3.25
C VAL A 10 5.52 26.83 -4.62
N ASP A 11 4.58 26.93 -5.55
CA ASP A 11 4.82 27.49 -6.89
C ASP A 11 5.07 28.99 -6.81
N LEU A 12 4.30 29.68 -5.96
CA LEU A 12 4.46 31.11 -5.72
C LEU A 12 5.79 31.43 -5.02
N ILE A 13 6.30 30.54 -4.16
CA ILE A 13 7.63 30.69 -3.56
C ILE A 13 8.71 30.57 -4.65
N ARG A 14 8.64 29.55 -5.51
CA ARG A 14 9.60 29.40 -6.62
C ARG A 14 9.54 30.59 -7.57
N LEU A 15 8.35 31.05 -7.93
CA LEU A 15 8.19 32.23 -8.79
C LEU A 15 8.79 33.49 -8.14
N ALA A 16 8.60 33.69 -6.83
CA ALA A 16 9.22 34.81 -6.13
C ALA A 16 10.76 34.69 -6.12
N GLN A 17 11.31 33.50 -5.95
CA GLN A 17 12.77 33.27 -6.04
C GLN A 17 13.32 33.58 -7.45
N GLU A 18 12.58 33.25 -8.51
CA GLU A 18 12.96 33.58 -9.89
C GLU A 18 12.91 35.08 -10.20
N LEU A 19 12.08 35.83 -9.46
CA LEU A 19 12.03 37.29 -9.53
C LEU A 19 13.08 37.98 -8.63
N ASP A 20 14.07 37.21 -8.14
CA ASP A 20 15.09 37.64 -7.18
C ASP A 20 14.52 38.18 -5.85
N GLU A 21 13.32 37.75 -5.49
CA GLU A 21 12.64 38.17 -4.27
C GLU A 21 12.89 37.20 -3.10
N SER A 22 13.12 37.77 -1.92
CA SER A 22 13.37 37.01 -0.69
C SER A 22 12.09 36.32 -0.19
N SER A 23 11.86 35.08 -0.63
CA SER A 23 10.70 34.27 -0.26
C SER A 23 11.08 33.00 0.50
N TYR A 24 10.26 32.65 1.49
CA TYR A 24 10.50 31.53 2.40
C TYR A 24 9.24 30.68 2.60
N SER A 25 9.42 29.40 2.96
CA SER A 25 8.33 28.43 3.14
C SER A 25 7.31 28.81 4.22
N SER A 26 7.72 29.56 5.24
CA SER A 26 6.84 30.05 6.32
C SER A 26 5.99 31.25 5.91
N MET A 27 6.41 32.02 4.90
CA MET A 27 5.76 33.28 4.50
C MET A 27 4.29 33.06 4.08
N PRO A 28 3.32 33.85 4.55
CA PRO A 28 1.93 33.75 4.12
C PRO A 28 1.74 33.88 2.60
N LYS A 29 0.75 33.17 2.05
CA LYS A 29 0.45 33.20 0.60
C LYS A 29 0.08 34.62 0.11
N ILE A 30 -0.43 35.48 0.99
CA ILE A 30 -0.80 36.85 0.64
C ILE A 30 0.44 37.75 0.50
N ASP A 31 1.42 37.58 1.39
CA ASP A 31 2.68 38.33 1.39
C ASP A 31 3.54 37.95 0.19
N LEU A 32 3.57 36.67 -0.18
CA LEU A 32 4.22 36.18 -1.41
C LEU A 32 3.65 36.85 -2.66
N LYS A 33 2.34 37.01 -2.75
CA LYS A 33 1.70 37.70 -3.89
C LYS A 33 2.07 39.17 -3.94
N TYR A 34 2.09 39.82 -2.78
CA TYR A 34 2.44 41.23 -2.69
C TYR A 34 3.89 41.46 -3.15
N LEU A 35 4.81 40.59 -2.72
CA LEU A 35 6.21 40.59 -3.17
C LEU A 35 6.34 40.43 -4.69
N ILE A 36 5.65 39.45 -5.28
CA ILE A 36 5.69 39.18 -6.72
C ILE A 36 5.17 40.39 -7.52
N VAL A 37 4.03 40.95 -7.13
CA VAL A 37 3.35 42.03 -7.89
C VAL A 37 4.06 43.38 -7.74
N ASN A 38 4.73 43.63 -6.61
CA ASN A 38 5.46 44.87 -6.38
C ASN A 38 6.90 44.85 -6.89
N ASN A 39 7.38 43.73 -7.45
CA ASN A 39 8.69 43.65 -8.04
C ASN A 39 8.79 44.62 -9.24
N LYS A 40 9.91 45.35 -9.35
CA LYS A 40 10.12 46.38 -10.38
C LYS A 40 10.12 45.82 -11.81
N HIS A 41 10.36 44.53 -11.96
CA HIS A 41 10.43 43.80 -13.23
C HIS A 41 9.22 42.87 -13.41
N TYR A 42 8.15 43.05 -12.62
CA TYR A 42 6.95 42.25 -12.74
C TYR A 42 6.24 42.49 -14.07
N ASP A 43 6.11 41.42 -14.86
CA ASP A 43 5.23 41.34 -16.02
C ASP A 43 4.23 40.20 -15.81
N GLU A 44 2.94 40.48 -16.02
CA GLU A 44 1.87 39.50 -15.74
C GLU A 44 1.89 38.32 -16.70
N GLU A 45 2.27 38.51 -17.98
CA GLU A 45 2.34 37.41 -18.94
C GLU A 45 3.57 36.55 -18.70
N VAL A 46 4.74 37.16 -18.48
CA VAL A 46 5.96 36.41 -18.12
C VAL A 46 5.75 35.62 -16.82
N ALA A 47 5.11 36.22 -15.81
CA ALA A 47 4.81 35.52 -14.56
C ALA A 47 3.81 34.38 -14.71
N LYS A 48 2.92 34.41 -15.70
CA LYS A 48 2.03 33.27 -16.01
C LYS A 48 2.81 32.15 -16.68
N GLU A 49 3.62 32.46 -17.69
CA GLU A 49 4.43 31.47 -18.42
C GLU A 49 5.40 30.73 -17.48
N LEU A 50 6.15 31.48 -16.65
CA LEU A 50 7.04 30.89 -15.65
C LEU A 50 6.28 29.98 -14.69
N LEU A 51 5.09 30.40 -14.27
CA LEU A 51 4.32 29.65 -13.32
C LEU A 51 3.67 28.40 -13.94
N GLU A 52 3.32 28.43 -15.23
CA GLU A 52 2.94 27.23 -15.98
C GLU A 52 4.09 26.21 -16.00
N VAL A 53 5.32 26.65 -16.32
CA VAL A 53 6.52 25.79 -16.30
C VAL A 53 6.75 25.21 -14.90
N ILE A 54 6.77 26.03 -13.85
CA ILE A 54 6.94 25.58 -12.46
C ILE A 54 5.88 24.55 -12.07
N THR A 55 4.62 24.78 -12.47
CA THR A 55 3.54 23.85 -12.15
C THR A 55 3.67 22.53 -12.90
N ALA A 56 4.12 22.56 -14.16
CA ALA A 56 4.37 21.39 -14.98
C ALA A 56 5.52 20.55 -14.42
N GLU A 57 6.67 21.17 -14.12
CA GLU A 57 7.82 20.49 -13.52
C GLU A 57 7.47 19.82 -12.20
N ARG A 58 6.68 20.50 -11.35
CA ARG A 58 6.23 19.91 -10.08
C ARG A 58 5.33 18.70 -10.34
N LEU A 59 4.40 18.79 -11.29
CA LEU A 59 3.50 17.68 -11.62
C LEU A 59 4.28 16.48 -12.16
N GLU A 60 5.27 16.71 -13.04
CA GLU A 60 6.16 15.66 -13.55
C GLU A 60 6.97 15.02 -12.42
N THR A 61 7.55 15.82 -11.54
CA THR A 61 8.30 15.33 -10.37
C THR A 61 7.40 14.49 -9.45
N GLU A 62 6.18 14.97 -9.15
CA GLU A 62 5.20 14.23 -8.34
C GLU A 62 4.79 12.90 -9.01
N GLN A 63 4.65 12.88 -10.34
CA GLN A 63 4.33 11.66 -11.09
C GLN A 63 5.50 10.67 -11.09
N GLN A 64 6.72 11.15 -11.32
CA GLN A 64 7.91 10.32 -11.33
C GLN A 64 8.16 9.70 -9.96
N LEU A 65 7.97 10.46 -8.88
CA LEU A 65 8.09 9.98 -7.51
C LEU A 65 7.01 8.95 -7.17
N LYS A 66 5.78 9.11 -7.68
CA LYS A 66 4.73 8.08 -7.55
C LYS A 66 5.12 6.78 -8.27
N LEU A 67 5.57 6.89 -9.51
CA LEU A 67 5.99 5.73 -10.31
C LEU A 67 7.19 5.02 -9.68
N GLU A 68 8.18 5.76 -9.18
CA GLU A 68 9.34 5.21 -8.48
C GLU A 68 8.92 4.48 -7.21
N ASN A 69 8.01 5.04 -6.41
CA ASN A 69 7.49 4.40 -5.21
C ASN A 69 6.71 3.11 -5.53
N GLU A 70 5.89 3.12 -6.60
CA GLU A 70 5.18 1.92 -7.06
C GLU A 70 6.15 0.84 -7.53
N ASN A 71 7.19 1.20 -8.27
CA ASN A 71 8.22 0.26 -8.74
C ASN A 71 9.05 -0.29 -7.57
N LYS A 72 9.42 0.56 -6.61
CA LYS A 72 10.13 0.13 -5.40
C LYS A 72 9.29 -0.84 -4.59
N PHE A 73 7.99 -0.58 -4.45
CA PHE A 73 7.06 -1.48 -3.78
C PHE A 73 6.93 -2.83 -4.50
N LYS A 74 6.79 -2.83 -5.84
CA LYS A 74 6.76 -4.07 -6.63
C LYS A 74 8.05 -4.88 -6.48
N LEU A 75 9.21 -4.21 -6.58
CA LEU A 75 10.52 -4.85 -6.42
C LEU A 75 10.70 -5.46 -5.03
N GLU A 76 10.21 -4.78 -3.99
CA GLU A 76 10.28 -5.28 -2.62
C GLU A 76 9.37 -6.48 -2.40
N GLN A 77 8.18 -6.51 -3.02
CA GLN A 77 7.32 -7.70 -3.03
C GLN A 77 7.97 -8.88 -3.76
N GLU A 78 8.60 -8.63 -4.91
CA GLU A 78 9.28 -9.66 -5.68
C GLU A 78 10.47 -10.25 -4.91
N LYS A 79 11.26 -9.39 -4.25
CA LYS A 79 12.34 -9.83 -3.35
C LYS A 79 11.82 -10.67 -2.19
N LEU A 80 10.70 -10.28 -1.58
CA LEU A 80 10.09 -11.04 -0.49
C LEU A 80 9.59 -12.41 -0.99
N ALA A 81 9.02 -12.47 -2.20
CA ALA A 81 8.59 -13.72 -2.81
C ALA A 81 9.77 -14.66 -3.11
N LEU A 82 10.87 -14.13 -3.64
CA LEU A 82 12.10 -14.88 -3.90
C LEU A 82 12.75 -15.37 -2.61
N GLU A 83 12.82 -14.53 -1.58
CA GLU A 83 13.42 -14.92 -0.29
C GLU A 83 12.57 -15.97 0.42
N LYS A 84 11.24 -15.87 0.34
CA LYS A 84 10.32 -16.91 0.82
C LYS A 84 10.55 -18.24 0.08
N MET A 85 10.65 -18.19 -1.24
CA MET A 85 10.94 -19.37 -2.07
C MET A 85 12.31 -20.00 -1.74
N ARG A 86 13.31 -19.18 -1.40
CA ARG A 86 14.65 -19.63 -0.98
C ARG A 86 14.63 -20.30 0.39
N LEU A 87 13.90 -19.73 1.36
CA LEU A 87 13.78 -20.28 2.72
C LEU A 87 12.95 -21.56 2.78
N GLU A 88 12.00 -21.73 1.88
CA GLU A 88 11.10 -22.90 1.82
C GLU A 88 11.60 -23.98 0.83
N GLY A 89 12.72 -23.77 0.14
CA GLY A 89 13.39 -24.80 -0.70
C GLY A 89 13.76 -26.07 0.09
N ASP A 90 14.02 -25.95 1.40
CA ASP A 90 14.23 -27.07 2.31
C ASP A 90 12.93 -27.84 2.62
N GLU A 91 11.77 -27.18 2.64
CA GLU A 91 10.46 -27.81 2.85
C GLU A 91 9.91 -28.43 1.56
N VAL A 92 10.12 -27.77 0.41
CA VAL A 92 9.84 -28.36 -0.92
C VAL A 92 10.70 -29.60 -1.15
N SER A 93 11.97 -29.59 -0.74
CA SER A 93 12.83 -30.79 -0.80
C SER A 93 12.34 -31.93 0.10
N LYS A 94 11.78 -31.63 1.28
CA LYS A 94 11.14 -32.64 2.15
C LYS A 94 9.82 -33.18 1.59
N LEU A 95 9.03 -32.35 0.91
CA LEU A 95 7.81 -32.76 0.22
C LEU A 95 8.12 -33.63 -1.01
N LEU A 96 9.17 -33.30 -1.75
CA LEU A 96 9.68 -34.09 -2.88
C LEU A 96 10.22 -35.47 -2.44
N LEU A 97 10.67 -35.62 -1.19
CA LEU A 97 11.13 -36.89 -0.62
C LEU A 97 9.99 -37.80 -0.13
N ASN A 98 8.77 -37.28 0.05
CA ASN A 98 7.63 -37.98 0.65
C ASN A 98 6.53 -38.39 -0.34
N LEU A 99 6.70 -38.14 -1.65
CA LEU A 99 5.72 -38.46 -2.68
C LEU A 99 6.29 -39.51 -3.64
N GLU A 100 5.60 -40.63 -3.80
CA GLU A 100 6.02 -41.79 -4.60
C GLU A 100 6.31 -41.42 -6.07
N ASP A 101 7.28 -42.13 -6.68
CA ASP A 101 7.97 -41.90 -7.97
C ASP A 101 7.10 -41.74 -9.24
N GLY A 102 5.77 -41.64 -9.13
CA GLY A 102 4.83 -41.66 -10.27
C GLY A 102 4.16 -40.32 -10.63
N GLU A 103 4.12 -39.31 -9.75
CA GLU A 103 3.34 -38.08 -9.99
C GLU A 103 4.12 -36.92 -10.65
N PHE A 104 5.40 -37.13 -10.98
CA PHE A 104 6.27 -36.10 -11.58
C PHE A 104 5.96 -35.73 -13.03
N ASN A 105 5.02 -36.42 -13.69
CA ASN A 105 4.87 -36.30 -15.14
C ASN A 105 4.13 -35.05 -15.62
N ASN A 106 3.69 -34.16 -14.73
CA ASN A 106 3.06 -32.92 -15.16
C ASN A 106 3.54 -31.72 -14.33
N TYR A 107 4.45 -30.95 -14.92
CA TYR A 107 4.91 -29.66 -14.42
C TYR A 107 3.73 -28.73 -14.07
N GLU A 108 2.62 -28.80 -14.82
CA GLU A 108 1.42 -28.03 -14.48
C GLU A 108 0.75 -28.49 -13.19
N SER A 109 0.71 -29.79 -12.90
CA SER A 109 0.15 -30.32 -11.66
C SER A 109 1.00 -29.92 -10.45
N LEU A 110 2.32 -30.06 -10.56
CA LEU A 110 3.26 -29.65 -9.52
C LEU A 110 3.20 -28.13 -9.29
N LYS A 111 3.19 -27.34 -10.37
CA LYS A 111 3.02 -25.88 -10.33
C LYS A 111 1.69 -25.48 -9.70
N LYS A 112 0.60 -26.21 -9.98
CA LYS A 112 -0.72 -25.95 -9.40
C LYS A 112 -0.76 -26.28 -7.91
N ILE A 113 -0.17 -27.39 -7.48
CA ILE A 113 -0.07 -27.77 -6.06
C ILE A 113 0.83 -26.79 -5.31
N LEU A 114 2.01 -26.46 -5.85
CA LEU A 114 2.91 -25.44 -5.30
C LEU A 114 2.24 -24.07 -5.21
N LEU A 115 1.57 -23.59 -6.28
CA LEU A 115 0.87 -22.30 -6.27
C LEU A 115 -0.35 -22.29 -5.33
N GLN A 116 -1.01 -23.43 -5.15
CA GLN A 116 -2.14 -23.55 -4.23
C GLN A 116 -1.68 -23.55 -2.77
N GLU A 117 -0.50 -24.10 -2.49
CA GLU A 117 0.16 -24.04 -1.17
C GLU A 117 0.82 -22.67 -0.91
N TYR A 118 1.28 -22.00 -1.98
CA TYR A 118 1.94 -20.68 -1.92
C TYR A 118 1.02 -19.47 -2.11
N GLU A 119 -0.25 -19.64 -2.47
CA GLU A 119 -1.21 -18.54 -2.46
C GLU A 119 -1.19 -17.94 -1.04
N PRO A 120 -0.76 -16.68 -0.85
CA PRO A 120 -0.58 -16.14 0.48
C PRO A 120 -1.94 -16.14 1.19
N SER A 121 -2.09 -17.05 2.15
CA SER A 121 -3.34 -17.25 2.88
C SER A 121 -3.81 -15.90 3.42
N PRO A 122 -5.10 -15.57 3.31
CA PRO A 122 -5.60 -14.29 3.84
C PRO A 122 -5.26 -14.10 5.33
N LYS A 123 -5.11 -15.21 6.06
CA LYS A 123 -4.58 -15.24 7.43
C LYS A 123 -3.22 -14.59 7.56
N LEU A 124 -2.28 -14.88 6.65
CA LEU A 124 -0.92 -14.33 6.69
C LEU A 124 -0.93 -12.81 6.56
N TYR A 125 -1.75 -12.25 5.67
CA TYR A 125 -1.90 -10.79 5.54
C TYR A 125 -2.51 -10.16 6.79
N LEU A 126 -3.51 -10.82 7.39
CA LEU A 126 -4.13 -10.36 8.63
C LEU A 126 -3.13 -10.41 9.81
N GLU A 127 -2.35 -11.48 9.93
CA GLU A 127 -1.30 -11.59 10.95
C GLU A 127 -0.21 -10.55 10.74
N ASN A 128 0.25 -10.36 9.50
CA ASN A 128 1.25 -9.34 9.17
C ASN A 128 0.73 -7.94 9.50
N PHE A 129 -0.53 -7.64 9.19
CA PHE A 129 -1.17 -6.38 9.57
C PHE A 129 -1.21 -6.18 11.09
N ARG A 130 -1.59 -7.22 11.86
CA ARG A 130 -1.67 -7.16 13.33
C ARG A 130 -0.30 -7.04 13.99
N LYS A 131 0.72 -7.72 13.47
CA LYS A 131 2.09 -7.75 14.01
C LYS A 131 2.96 -6.60 13.50
N ALA A 132 2.52 -5.88 12.47
CA ALA A 132 3.26 -4.78 11.88
C ALA A 132 3.62 -3.72 12.92
N LYS A 133 4.92 -3.48 13.06
CA LYS A 133 5.47 -2.34 13.82
C LYS A 133 6.10 -1.36 12.85
N ARG A 134 6.21 -0.10 13.28
CA ARG A 134 6.91 0.92 12.51
C ARG A 134 8.39 0.60 12.49
N ASN A 135 8.99 0.55 11.30
CA ASN A 135 10.42 0.40 11.13
C ASN A 135 11.15 1.70 11.52
N HIS A 136 12.43 1.61 11.83
CA HIS A 136 13.23 2.76 12.24
C HIS A 136 13.53 3.73 11.07
N ASP A 137 13.53 3.21 9.85
CA ASP A 137 13.84 3.89 8.59
C ASP A 137 12.59 4.41 7.85
N GLU A 138 11.39 4.15 8.34
CA GLU A 138 10.14 4.60 7.71
C GLU A 138 9.46 5.77 8.46
N THR A 139 8.88 6.69 7.69
CA THR A 139 8.00 7.75 8.19
C THR A 139 6.62 7.19 8.57
N PHE A 140 5.88 7.91 9.42
CA PHE A 140 4.51 7.53 9.78
C PHE A 140 3.58 7.42 8.57
N THR A 141 3.77 8.27 7.56
CA THR A 141 3.00 8.20 6.31
C THR A 141 3.29 6.93 5.53
N GLN A 142 4.56 6.52 5.43
CA GLN A 142 4.95 5.26 4.78
C GLN A 142 4.40 4.05 5.54
N PHE A 143 4.44 4.08 6.87
CA PHE A 143 3.85 3.04 7.71
C PHE A 143 2.34 2.91 7.50
N ALA A 144 1.62 4.04 7.49
CA ALA A 144 0.18 4.06 7.23
C ALA A 144 -0.17 3.51 5.84
N SER A 145 0.60 3.86 4.82
CA SER A 145 0.44 3.31 3.46
C SER A 145 0.67 1.80 3.45
N ARG A 146 1.70 1.30 4.14
CA ARG A 146 1.99 -0.13 4.25
C ARG A 146 0.87 -0.91 4.92
N LEU A 147 0.36 -0.40 6.05
CA LEU A 147 -0.79 -0.99 6.75
C LEU A 147 -2.04 -1.01 5.87
N THR A 148 -2.30 0.10 5.17
CA THR A 148 -3.45 0.22 4.26
C THR A 148 -3.37 -0.81 3.14
N SER A 149 -2.20 -0.97 2.52
CA SER A 149 -1.97 -1.98 1.49
C SER A 149 -2.21 -3.40 2.03
N MET A 150 -1.65 -3.74 3.19
CA MET A 150 -1.85 -5.07 3.82
C MET A 150 -3.35 -5.37 4.05
N TRP A 151 -4.10 -4.39 4.55
CA TRP A 151 -5.54 -4.53 4.76
C TRP A 151 -6.33 -4.66 3.45
N LEU A 152 -5.99 -3.89 2.43
CA LEU A 152 -6.63 -3.97 1.11
C LEU A 152 -6.40 -5.32 0.44
N TYR A 153 -5.18 -5.88 0.54
CA TYR A 153 -4.90 -7.22 0.01
C TYR A 153 -5.69 -8.30 0.75
N TYR A 154 -5.76 -8.25 2.09
CA TYR A 154 -6.57 -9.16 2.89
C TYR A 154 -8.05 -9.14 2.44
N ARG A 155 -8.63 -7.94 2.32
CA ARG A 155 -10.01 -7.75 1.86
C ARG A 155 -10.24 -8.30 0.45
N LYS A 156 -9.29 -8.04 -0.46
CA LYS A 156 -9.38 -8.52 -1.86
C LYS A 156 -9.39 -10.05 -1.92
N LEU A 157 -8.57 -10.72 -1.13
CA LEU A 157 -8.54 -12.19 -1.09
C LEU A 157 -9.81 -12.78 -0.47
N ARG A 158 -10.45 -12.09 0.47
CA ARG A 158 -11.75 -12.46 1.05
C ARG A 158 -12.97 -12.08 0.19
N GLY A 159 -12.75 -11.36 -0.91
CA GLY A 159 -13.82 -10.85 -1.78
C GLY A 159 -14.71 -9.80 -1.10
N VAL A 160 -14.22 -9.08 -0.09
CA VAL A 160 -15.01 -8.14 0.73
C VAL A 160 -14.84 -6.70 0.26
N ASN A 161 -15.86 -6.20 -0.45
CA ASN A 161 -15.81 -4.90 -1.11
C ASN A 161 -16.79 -3.87 -0.51
N ASP A 162 -17.86 -4.32 0.11
CA ASP A 162 -18.91 -3.48 0.71
C ASP A 162 -18.68 -3.18 2.19
N LEU A 163 -19.10 -2.00 2.63
CA LEU A 163 -18.93 -1.52 4.02
C LEU A 163 -19.50 -2.50 5.06
N ASN A 164 -20.71 -3.02 4.83
CA ASN A 164 -21.37 -3.94 5.77
C ASN A 164 -20.60 -5.25 5.93
N SER A 165 -20.05 -5.80 4.83
CA SER A 165 -19.23 -7.01 4.89
C SER A 165 -17.86 -6.76 5.53
N ILE A 166 -17.30 -5.55 5.41
CA ILE A 166 -16.07 -5.17 6.16
C ILE A 166 -16.35 -5.18 7.66
N ASP A 167 -17.45 -4.57 8.10
CA ASP A 167 -17.82 -4.52 9.51
C ASP A 167 -18.01 -5.93 10.07
N GLN A 168 -18.72 -6.78 9.32
CA GLN A 168 -18.90 -8.19 9.67
C GLN A 168 -17.58 -8.98 9.70
N LEU A 169 -16.67 -8.71 8.76
CA LEU A 169 -15.34 -9.34 8.70
C LEU A 169 -14.50 -8.98 9.93
N ILE A 170 -14.48 -7.70 10.32
CA ILE A 170 -13.77 -7.23 11.52
C ILE A 170 -14.32 -7.88 12.78
N VAL A 171 -15.65 -7.96 12.90
CA VAL A 171 -16.31 -8.60 14.06
C VAL A 171 -16.01 -10.09 14.09
N ALA A 172 -16.09 -10.79 12.96
CA ALA A 172 -15.76 -12.21 12.85
C ALA A 172 -14.30 -12.48 13.24
N ASP A 173 -13.37 -11.68 12.71
CA ASP A 173 -11.94 -11.73 13.02
C ASP A 173 -11.65 -11.47 14.50
N LYS A 174 -12.47 -10.63 15.15
CA LYS A 174 -12.36 -10.40 16.59
C LYS A 174 -12.92 -11.57 17.40
N MET A 175 -14.02 -12.19 16.97
CA MET A 175 -14.58 -13.39 17.61
C MET A 175 -13.60 -14.57 17.53
N LEU A 176 -12.95 -14.76 16.38
CA LEU A 176 -11.93 -15.81 16.21
C LEU A 176 -10.75 -15.66 17.18
N GLN A 177 -10.35 -14.43 17.51
CA GLN A 177 -9.31 -14.17 18.51
C GLN A 177 -9.71 -14.57 19.94
N THR A 178 -11.02 -14.72 20.21
CA THR A 178 -11.52 -15.09 21.54
C THR A 178 -11.69 -16.60 21.71
N LEU A 179 -11.59 -17.37 20.63
CA LEU A 179 -11.67 -18.82 20.67
C LEU A 179 -10.35 -19.45 21.12
N TYR A 180 -10.42 -20.68 21.64
CA TYR A 180 -9.24 -21.49 21.94
C TYR A 180 -8.44 -21.77 20.66
N SER A 181 -7.11 -21.90 20.81
CA SER A 181 -6.16 -22.04 19.70
C SER A 181 -6.54 -23.17 18.74
N GLU A 182 -6.97 -24.33 19.24
CA GLU A 182 -7.38 -25.45 18.39
C GLU A 182 -8.67 -25.17 17.59
N THR A 183 -9.69 -24.59 18.23
CA THR A 183 -10.97 -24.27 17.59
C THR A 183 -10.81 -23.17 16.54
N ALA A 184 -10.01 -22.14 16.85
CA ALA A 184 -9.67 -21.08 15.91
C ALA A 184 -8.91 -21.63 14.69
N PHE A 185 -7.91 -22.50 14.92
CA PHE A 185 -7.17 -23.13 13.82
C PHE A 185 -8.08 -23.98 12.94
N HIS A 186 -8.98 -24.78 13.52
CA HIS A 186 -9.92 -25.60 12.76
C HIS A 186 -10.84 -24.74 11.88
N ILE A 187 -11.41 -23.66 12.44
CA ILE A 187 -12.25 -22.73 11.69
C ILE A 187 -11.45 -22.02 10.60
N GLU A 188 -10.20 -21.64 10.86
CA GLU A 188 -9.33 -20.99 9.87
C GLU A 188 -8.99 -21.91 8.69
N VAL A 189 -8.76 -23.20 8.94
CA VAL A 189 -8.55 -24.21 7.88
C VAL A 189 -9.81 -24.36 7.04
N LEU A 190 -10.98 -24.39 7.68
CA LEU A 190 -12.27 -24.49 6.98
C LEU A 190 -12.62 -23.23 6.17
N GLN A 191 -12.17 -22.06 6.62
CA GLN A 191 -12.44 -20.80 5.91
C GLN A 191 -11.77 -20.76 4.53
N GLY A 192 -10.52 -21.21 4.38
CA GLY A 192 -9.84 -21.24 3.08
C GLY A 192 -9.94 -19.90 2.33
N LYS A 193 -10.63 -19.86 1.19
CA LYS A 193 -10.93 -18.63 0.40
C LYS A 193 -12.19 -17.88 0.87
N TYR A 194 -13.07 -18.53 1.63
CA TYR A 194 -14.29 -17.95 2.20
C TYR A 194 -14.05 -17.44 3.63
N TRP A 195 -15.06 -16.82 4.25
CA TRP A 195 -15.04 -16.42 5.65
C TRP A 195 -16.44 -16.54 6.26
N TYR A 196 -16.50 -16.84 7.55
CA TYR A 196 -17.78 -16.98 8.26
C TYR A 196 -18.23 -15.64 8.81
N LYS A 197 -19.52 -15.33 8.63
CA LYS A 197 -20.10 -14.14 9.25
C LYS A 197 -20.20 -14.36 10.77
N PRO A 198 -20.25 -13.27 11.56
CA PRO A 198 -20.37 -13.37 13.02
C PRO A 198 -21.52 -14.27 13.51
N LYS A 199 -22.64 -14.28 12.79
CA LYS A 199 -23.82 -15.10 13.11
C LYS A 199 -23.59 -16.60 12.90
N ASP A 200 -22.77 -16.95 11.91
CA ASP A 200 -22.49 -18.34 11.52
C ASP A 200 -21.39 -18.95 12.40
N LEU A 201 -20.52 -18.12 12.98
CA LEU A 201 -19.51 -18.53 13.95
C LEU A 201 -20.10 -18.99 15.29
N GLY A 202 -21.30 -18.54 15.64
CA GLY A 202 -21.93 -18.85 16.94
C GLY A 202 -22.73 -20.16 16.99
N TRP A 203 -23.03 -20.79 15.83
CA TRP A 203 -23.96 -21.93 15.76
C TRP A 203 -23.44 -23.15 15.00
N GLY A 204 -22.25 -23.09 14.37
CA GLY A 204 -21.82 -24.12 13.42
C GLY A 204 -20.50 -24.85 13.69
N VAL A 205 -19.73 -24.50 14.73
CA VAL A 205 -18.38 -25.08 14.95
C VAL A 205 -18.03 -25.31 16.44
N LEU A 206 -19.04 -25.31 17.31
CA LEU A 206 -18.96 -25.84 18.69
C LEU A 206 -20.00 -26.96 18.81
#